data_AF-X1MT94-F1
#
_entry.id   AF-X1MT94-F1
#
_cell.length_a   1.000
_cell.length_b   1.000
_cell.length_c   1.000
_cell.angle_alpha   90.00
_cell.angle_beta   90.00
_cell.angle_gamma   90.00
#
_symmetry.space_group_name_H-M   'P 1'
#
loop_
_entity.id
_entity.type
_entity.pdbx_description
1 polymer ?
#
loop_
_entity_poly.entity_id
_entity_poly.type
_entity_poly.pdbx_seq_one_letter_code
_entity_poly.pdbx_strand_id
1 'polypeptide(L)'
;KKTEKARIHITGMTCTTCAATIEKGLAETPGVEQANVSFASEKAIVEYDPSKVDLTKIKHTISQIGYGVATKKSIFPVGGMTCASCVARVEEALSSVPRVDMVSLRMREPTLEP
;
A
#
# COMPACT_ATOMS: atom_id res chain seq x y z
N LYS A 1 -4.89 13.08 -18.09
CA LYS A 1 -4.48 11.77 -17.54
C LYS A 1 -4.03 12.02 -16.09
N LYS A 2 -4.63 11.38 -15.09
CA LYS A 2 -4.25 11.55 -13.69
C LYS A 2 -3.48 10.29 -13.29
N THR A 3 -2.16 10.35 -13.33
CA THR A 3 -1.30 9.25 -12.90
C THR A 3 -0.82 9.49 -11.48
N GLU A 4 -0.81 8.43 -10.67
CA GLU A 4 -0.29 8.43 -9.31
C GLU A 4 0.98 7.61 -9.21
N LYS A 5 1.89 8.07 -8.35
CA LYS A 5 3.19 7.43 -8.08
C LYS A 5 3.12 6.66 -6.77
N ALA A 6 3.10 5.34 -6.85
CA ALA A 6 3.26 4.47 -5.71
C ALA A 6 4.72 4.05 -5.52
N ARG A 7 5.17 4.04 -4.26
CA ARG A 7 6.45 3.46 -3.86
C ARG A 7 6.19 2.21 -3.04
N ILE A 8 6.70 1.10 -3.54
CA ILE A 8 6.42 -0.23 -3.02
C ILE A 8 7.76 -0.85 -2.63
N HIS A 9 7.89 -1.31 -1.38
CA HIS A 9 9.04 -2.12 -0.99
C HIS A 9 8.74 -3.57 -1.34
N ILE A 10 9.68 -4.23 -2.00
CA ILE A 10 9.53 -5.62 -2.41
C ILE A 10 10.54 -6.45 -1.64
N THR A 11 10.07 -7.50 -1.00
CA THR A 11 10.86 -8.45 -0.21
C THR A 11 11.08 -9.72 -1.02
N GLY A 12 12.32 -10.24 -1.02
CA GLY A 12 12.68 -11.45 -1.77
C GLY A 12 13.21 -11.19 -3.18
N MET A 13 13.55 -9.95 -3.54
CA MET A 13 14.36 -9.69 -4.74
C MET A 13 15.82 -10.03 -4.46
N THR A 14 16.26 -11.19 -4.91
CA THR A 14 17.65 -11.66 -4.69
C THR A 14 18.58 -11.36 -5.86
N CYS A 15 18.06 -10.86 -6.99
CA CYS A 15 18.83 -10.65 -8.21
C CYS A 15 18.32 -9.47 -9.04
N THR A 16 19.21 -8.80 -9.77
CA THR A 16 18.88 -7.74 -10.75
C THR A 16 17.93 -8.24 -11.83
N THR A 17 18.05 -9.51 -12.25
CA THR A 17 17.13 -10.13 -13.20
C THR A 17 15.71 -10.24 -12.62
N CYS A 18 15.57 -10.53 -11.32
CA CYS A 18 14.27 -10.59 -10.66
C CYS A 18 13.57 -9.22 -10.66
N ALA A 19 14.33 -8.14 -10.42
CA ALA A 19 13.79 -6.78 -10.47
C ALA A 19 13.25 -6.45 -11.87
N ALA A 20 13.97 -6.82 -12.94
CA ALA A 20 13.53 -6.60 -14.31
C ALA A 20 12.27 -7.39 -14.67
N THR A 21 12.13 -8.63 -14.17
CA THR A 21 10.91 -9.43 -14.36
C THR A 21 9.70 -8.77 -13.70
N ILE A 22 9.86 -8.26 -12.48
CA ILE A 22 8.80 -7.56 -11.76
C ILE A 22 8.44 -6.25 -12.47
N GLU A 23 9.44 -5.49 -12.93
CA GLU A 23 9.22 -4.25 -13.67
C GLU A 23 8.38 -4.49 -14.93
N LYS A 24 8.73 -5.51 -15.72
CA LYS A 24 7.97 -5.90 -16.91
C LYS A 24 6.55 -6.34 -16.57
N GLY A 25 6.37 -7.25 -15.60
CA GLY A 25 5.03 -7.71 -15.21
C GLY A 25 4.13 -6.57 -14.70
N LEU A 26 4.72 -5.57 -14.04
CA LEU A 26 4.00 -4.36 -13.62
C LEU A 26 3.71 -3.44 -14.80
N ALA A 27 4.65 -3.23 -15.72
CA ALA A 27 4.45 -2.41 -16.92
C ALA A 27 3.41 -3.02 -17.87
N GLU A 28 3.28 -4.36 -17.91
CA GLU A 28 2.25 -5.08 -18.68
C GLU A 28 0.88 -5.07 -17.98
N THR A 29 0.81 -4.65 -16.72
CA THR A 29 -0.47 -4.60 -15.99
C THR A 29 -1.35 -3.47 -16.53
N PRO A 30 -2.60 -3.75 -16.93
CA PRO A 30 -3.48 -2.73 -17.49
C PRO A 30 -3.79 -1.64 -16.45
N GLY A 31 -3.43 -0.39 -16.79
CA GLY A 31 -3.56 0.77 -15.91
C GLY A 31 -2.24 1.31 -15.36
N VAL A 32 -1.14 0.58 -15.53
CA VAL A 32 0.21 1.09 -15.25
C VAL A 32 0.72 1.86 -16.48
N GLU A 33 1.13 3.11 -16.29
CA GLU A 33 1.75 3.91 -17.37
C GLU A 33 3.28 3.80 -17.34
N GLN A 34 3.88 3.64 -16.15
CA GLN A 34 5.32 3.46 -16.00
C GLN A 34 5.61 2.58 -14.77
N ALA A 35 6.59 1.69 -14.88
CA ALA A 35 7.12 0.92 -13.75
C ALA A 35 8.64 1.04 -13.74
N ASN A 36 9.22 1.26 -12.58
CA ASN A 36 10.66 1.37 -12.39
C ASN A 36 11.06 0.62 -11.11
N VAL A 37 11.91 -0.40 -11.23
CA VAL A 37 12.32 -1.22 -10.08
C VAL A 37 13.81 -1.10 -9.84
N SER A 38 14.18 -0.68 -8.64
CA SER A 38 15.58 -0.58 -8.21
C SER A 38 15.92 -1.66 -7.19
N PHE A 39 16.67 -2.67 -7.63
CA PHE A 39 17.26 -3.69 -6.76
C PHE A 39 18.16 -3.06 -5.69
N ALA A 40 19.03 -2.11 -6.08
CA ALA A 40 19.97 -1.45 -5.16
C ALA A 40 19.30 -0.70 -3.99
N SER A 41 18.03 -0.31 -4.15
CA SER A 41 17.25 0.39 -3.11
C SER A 41 16.07 -0.44 -2.58
N GLU A 42 15.94 -1.69 -3.03
CA GLU A 42 14.84 -2.62 -2.69
C GLU A 42 13.44 -2.00 -2.86
N LYS A 43 13.31 -1.09 -3.83
CA LYS A 43 12.11 -0.26 -4.04
C LYS A 43 11.65 -0.34 -5.49
N ALA A 44 10.35 -0.53 -5.66
CA ALA A 44 9.64 -0.37 -6.90
C ALA A 44 8.84 0.94 -6.89
N ILE A 45 8.97 1.71 -7.95
CA ILE A 45 8.20 2.93 -8.20
C ILE A 45 7.28 2.63 -9.38
N VAL A 46 5.97 2.75 -9.17
CA VAL A 46 4.97 2.47 -10.20
C VAL A 46 4.12 3.71 -10.39
N GLU A 47 4.05 4.19 -11.62
CA GLU A 47 3.12 5.19 -12.11
C GLU A 47 1.91 4.50 -12.72
N TYR A 48 0.76 4.69 -12.10
CA TYR A 48 -0.47 4.03 -12.51
C TYR A 48 -1.65 5.01 -12.49
N ASP A 49 -2.69 4.71 -13.25
CA ASP A 49 -3.93 5.49 -13.21
C ASP A 49 -4.88 4.86 -12.17
N PRO A 50 -5.16 5.54 -11.04
CA PRO A 50 -6.03 5.04 -9.97
C PRO A 50 -7.48 4.84 -10.43
N SER A 51 -7.87 5.40 -11.57
CA SER A 51 -9.20 5.16 -12.17
C SER A 51 -9.27 3.81 -12.89
N LYS A 52 -8.13 3.19 -13.19
CA LYS A 52 -8.03 1.92 -13.93
C LYS A 52 -7.47 0.77 -13.10
N VAL A 53 -6.54 1.06 -12.18
CA VAL A 53 -5.89 0.04 -11.36
C VAL A 53 -5.60 0.57 -9.96
N ASP A 54 -5.89 -0.24 -8.95
CA ASP A 54 -5.58 0.08 -7.56
C ASP A 54 -4.22 -0.47 -7.12
N LEU A 55 -3.62 0.20 -6.13
CA LEU A 55 -2.44 -0.26 -5.41
C LEU A 55 -2.56 -1.69 -4.89
N THR A 56 -3.75 -2.09 -4.44
CA THR A 56 -4.04 -3.46 -3.98
C THR A 56 -3.86 -4.48 -5.09
N LYS A 57 -4.29 -4.14 -6.32
CA LYS A 57 -4.17 -5.01 -7.49
C LYS A 57 -2.72 -5.13 -7.93
N ILE A 58 -1.98 -4.02 -7.92
CA ILE A 58 -0.53 -3.99 -8.17
C ILE A 58 0.21 -4.89 -7.17
N LYS A 59 -0.09 -4.77 -5.88
CA LYS A 59 0.47 -5.63 -4.82
C LYS A 59 0.12 -7.11 -5.05
N HIS A 60 -1.09 -7.39 -5.46
CA HIS A 60 -1.53 -8.75 -5.76
C HIS A 60 -0.76 -9.36 -6.93
N THR A 61 -0.55 -8.60 -8.03
CA THR A 61 0.27 -9.04 -9.16
C THR A 61 1.68 -9.41 -8.72
N ILE A 62 2.33 -8.60 -7.89
CA ILE A 62 3.68 -8.90 -7.37
C ILE A 62 3.67 -10.21 -6.56
N SER A 63 2.64 -10.42 -5.73
CA SER A 63 2.46 -11.65 -4.97
C SER A 63 2.21 -12.88 -5.86
N GLN A 64 1.49 -12.73 -6.97
CA GLN A 64 1.24 -13.80 -7.94
C GLN A 64 2.51 -14.23 -8.69
N ILE A 65 3.43 -13.29 -8.92
CA ILE A 65 4.75 -13.57 -9.51
C ILE A 65 5.66 -14.32 -8.51
N GLY A 66 5.29 -14.38 -7.23
CA GLY A 66 6.03 -15.09 -6.18
C GLY A 66 6.95 -14.20 -5.35
N TYR A 67 6.77 -12.87 -5.41
CA TYR A 67 7.54 -11.91 -4.61
C TYR A 67 6.67 -11.29 -3.50
N GLY A 68 7.28 -11.05 -2.34
CA GLY A 68 6.58 -10.42 -1.22
C GLY A 68 6.57 -8.91 -1.34
N VAL A 69 5.52 -8.26 -0.83
CA VAL A 69 5.39 -6.80 -0.85
C VAL A 69 5.33 -6.25 0.58
N ALA A 70 6.35 -5.52 1.00
CA ALA A 70 6.40 -4.88 2.30
C ALA A 70 5.48 -3.66 2.30
N THR A 71 4.26 -3.85 2.78
CA THR A 71 3.30 -2.77 3.00
C THR A 71 3.55 -2.19 4.38
N LYS A 72 3.99 -0.93 4.46
CA LYS A 72 4.26 -0.27 5.75
C LYS A 72 2.95 0.06 6.44
N LYS A 73 2.42 -0.90 7.21
CA LYS A 73 1.23 -0.72 8.04
C LYS A 73 1.66 -0.08 9.36
N SER A 74 1.47 1.22 9.49
CA SER A 74 1.73 1.91 10.77
C SER A 74 0.47 1.87 11.62
N ILE A 75 0.53 1.11 12.71
CA ILE A 75 -0.51 1.06 13.73
C ILE A 75 -0.16 2.13 14.75
N PHE A 76 -0.96 3.18 14.82
CA PHE A 76 -0.80 4.24 15.81
C PHE A 76 -1.80 4.00 16.95
N PRO A 77 -1.35 3.75 18.18
CA PRO A 77 -2.24 3.76 19.33
C PRO A 77 -2.68 5.20 19.57
N VAL A 78 -3.95 5.49 19.27
CA VAL A 78 -4.56 6.80 19.51
C VAL A 78 -5.09 6.82 20.95
N GLY A 79 -4.36 7.48 21.86
CA GLY A 79 -4.83 7.71 23.24
C GLY A 79 -5.87 8.84 23.28
N GLY A 80 -6.92 8.68 24.09
CA GLY A 80 -7.94 9.73 24.30
C GLY A 80 -9.21 9.63 23.46
N MET A 81 -9.46 8.51 22.78
CA MET A 81 -10.77 8.20 22.16
C MET A 81 -11.79 7.79 23.25
N THR A 82 -12.16 8.72 24.12
CA THR A 82 -13.02 8.48 25.31
C THR A 82 -14.52 8.55 24.98
N CYS A 83 -14.90 8.82 23.73
CA CYS A 83 -16.31 8.97 23.34
C CYS A 83 -16.52 8.55 21.88
N ALA A 84 -17.63 7.85 21.59
CA ALA A 84 -18.01 7.43 20.24
C ALA A 84 -18.07 8.62 19.25
N SER A 85 -18.34 9.82 19.75
CA SER A 85 -18.36 11.09 19.00
C SER A 85 -16.99 11.57 18.49
N CYS A 86 -15.88 11.04 19.03
CA CYS A 86 -14.52 11.41 18.62
C CYS A 86 -13.99 10.54 17.48
N VAL A 87 -14.57 9.37 17.24
CA VAL A 87 -14.10 8.42 16.21
C VAL A 87 -14.35 8.96 14.81
N ALA A 88 -15.56 9.43 14.53
CA ALA A 88 -15.92 9.99 13.23
C ALA A 88 -15.03 11.18 12.82
N ARG A 89 -14.67 12.06 13.77
CA ARG A 89 -13.77 13.20 13.52
C ARG A 89 -12.35 12.75 13.19
N VAL A 90 -11.87 11.67 13.80
CA VAL A 90 -10.53 11.13 13.54
C VAL A 90 -10.50 10.37 12.21
N GLU A 91 -11.55 9.62 11.86
CA GLU A 91 -11.68 8.98 10.54
C GLU A 91 -11.68 10.01 9.42
N GLU A 92 -12.44 11.09 9.58
CA GLU A 92 -12.52 12.18 8.60
C GLU A 92 -11.17 12.93 8.49
N ALA A 93 -10.53 13.26 9.62
CA ALA A 93 -9.22 13.92 9.62
C ALA A 93 -8.12 13.07 8.95
N LEU A 94 -8.14 11.75 9.16
CA LEU A 94 -7.16 10.84 8.57
C LEU A 94 -7.46 10.54 7.09
N SER A 95 -8.74 10.52 6.70
CA SER A 95 -9.15 10.39 5.29
C SER A 95 -8.78 11.63 4.46
N SER A 96 -8.67 12.79 5.09
CA SER A 96 -8.21 14.02 4.44
C SER A 96 -6.69 14.12 4.30
N VAL A 97 -5.91 13.17 4.82
CA VAL A 97 -4.44 13.18 4.66
C VAL A 97 -4.09 12.62 3.27
N PRO A 98 -3.37 13.37 2.42
CA PRO A 98 -3.12 13.04 1.01
C PRO A 98 -2.16 11.85 0.78
N ARG A 99 -2.06 10.91 1.73
CA ARG A 99 -1.17 9.75 1.66
C ARG A 99 -1.71 8.49 2.35
N VAL A 100 -2.94 8.55 2.85
CA VAL A 100 -3.55 7.44 3.59
C VAL A 100 -4.53 6.72 2.66
N ASP A 101 -4.12 5.53 2.23
CA ASP A 101 -4.84 4.70 1.22
C ASP A 101 -6.05 3.96 1.84
N MET A 102 -5.98 3.64 3.14
CA MET A 102 -7.04 2.96 3.87
C MET A 102 -6.89 3.16 5.38
N VAL A 103 -7.90 3.75 6.02
CA VAL A 103 -8.04 3.79 7.49
C VAL A 103 -9.10 2.76 7.86
N SER A 104 -8.76 1.84 8.76
CA SER A 104 -9.75 1.02 9.46
C SER A 104 -9.54 1.23 10.94
N LEU A 105 -10.47 1.91 11.58
CA LEU A 105 -10.53 1.99 13.03
C LEU A 105 -11.33 0.79 13.53
N ARG A 106 -10.69 -0.08 14.32
CA ARG A 106 -11.40 -1.04 15.17
C ARG A 106 -11.26 -0.57 16.60
N MET A 107 -12.38 -0.37 17.29
CA MET A 107 -12.34 -0.31 18.75
C MET A 107 -11.92 -1.68 19.27
N ARG A 108 -10.92 -1.70 20.17
CA ARG A 108 -10.62 -2.92 20.92
C ARG A 108 -11.74 -3.09 21.92
N GLU A 109 -12.67 -3.99 21.62
CA GLU A 109 -13.62 -4.48 22.61
C GLU A 109 -12.80 -5.05 23.77
N PRO A 110 -13.02 -4.60 25.02
CA PRO A 110 -12.33 -5.18 26.16
C PRO A 110 -12.75 -6.65 26.24
N THR A 111 -11.82 -7.55 25.99
CA THR A 111 -11.97 -8.97 26.33
C THR A 111 -12.17 -9.03 27.85
N LEU A 112 -13.44 -9.14 28.25
CA LEU A 112 -13.84 -9.52 29.58
C LEU A 112 -13.45 -11.00 29.72
N GLU A 113 -12.22 -11.25 30.15
CA GLU A 113 -11.82 -12.57 30.62
C GLU A 113 -12.59 -12.86 31.92
N PRO A 114 -13.19 -14.06 32.06
CA PRO A 114 -13.91 -14.47 33.27
C PRO A 114 -12.98 -14.77 34.45
#